data_AF-A0A2A4Q9S5-F1
#
_entry.id   AF-A0A2A4Q9S5-F1
#
_cell.length_a   1.000
_cell.length_b   1.000
_cell.length_c   1.000
_cell.angle_alpha   90.00
_cell.angle_beta   90.00
_cell.angle_gamma   90.00
#
_symmetry.space_group_name_H-M   'P 1'
#
loop_
_entity.id
_entity.type
_entity.pdbx_description
1 polymer ?
#
loop_
_entity_poly.entity_id
_entity_poly.type
_entity_poly.pdbx_seq_one_letter_code
_entity_poly.pdbx_strand_id
1 'polypeptide(L)'
;MTASNAANIMKRSATPEKRHIKSFKTHYIKNIKNLNSNVRLIHNRYKVSEMTKKERKKSPAKEIVFKPKVIKSVEEDMFKTIDYTIIKYPIKPDTLQRVSYLWGSTYYYQNAKEIDESTYKKVIENL
;
A
#
# COMPACT_ATOMS: atom_id res chain seq x y z
N MET A 1 22.45 -88.31 26.53
CA MET A 1 21.30 -87.51 26.07
C MET A 1 20.66 -86.84 27.27
N THR A 2 20.35 -85.54 27.14
CA THR A 2 19.38 -84.72 27.92
C THR A 2 19.49 -84.71 29.45
N ALA A 3 20.12 -83.72 30.11
CA ALA A 3 19.69 -82.33 30.31
C ALA A 3 18.32 -82.18 31.00
N SER A 4 18.30 -81.70 32.26
CA SER A 4 17.68 -80.40 32.62
C SER A 4 17.65 -80.19 34.15
N ASN A 5 18.46 -79.22 34.59
CA ASN A 5 18.29 -78.51 35.85
C ASN A 5 17.01 -77.67 35.76
N ALA A 6 16.03 -77.92 36.62
CA ALA A 6 14.88 -77.04 36.81
C ALA A 6 15.12 -76.13 38.03
N ALA A 7 15.93 -75.09 37.83
CA ALA A 7 16.00 -73.98 38.77
C ALA A 7 14.95 -72.93 38.41
N ASN A 8 14.04 -72.70 39.36
CA ASN A 8 13.73 -71.37 39.88
C ASN A 8 13.11 -70.32 38.91
N ILE A 9 11.81 -70.02 39.09
CA ILE A 9 11.28 -68.69 38.75
C ILE A 9 10.27 -68.25 39.82
N MET A 10 10.76 -67.69 40.94
CA MET A 10 9.98 -66.72 41.71
C MET A 10 9.76 -65.48 40.82
N LYS A 11 8.50 -65.19 40.49
CA LYS A 11 8.07 -63.94 39.86
C LYS A 11 8.46 -62.76 40.76
N ARG A 12 9.56 -62.09 40.45
CA ARG A 12 9.90 -60.80 41.05
C ARG A 12 8.98 -59.73 40.49
N SER A 13 7.97 -59.33 41.27
CA SER A 13 7.17 -58.14 41.04
C SER A 13 8.08 -56.91 41.00
N ALA A 14 8.08 -56.19 39.87
CA ALA A 14 8.86 -54.96 39.73
C ALA A 14 8.37 -53.90 40.74
N THR A 15 9.26 -53.46 41.62
CA THR A 15 9.03 -52.37 42.58
C THR A 15 8.68 -51.06 41.87
N PRO A 16 7.79 -50.23 42.46
CA PRO A 16 7.19 -49.06 41.81
C PRO A 16 8.21 -47.96 41.44
N GLU A 17 9.34 -47.89 42.13
CA GLU A 17 10.38 -46.87 41.88
C GLU A 17 11.00 -46.94 40.47
N LYS A 18 11.15 -48.14 39.89
CA LYS A 18 11.78 -48.29 38.57
C LYS A 18 10.87 -47.90 37.41
N ARG A 19 9.56 -47.72 37.63
CA ARG A 19 8.61 -47.26 36.59
C ARG A 19 8.65 -45.74 36.40
N HIS A 20 8.88 -44.98 37.47
CA HIS A 20 8.89 -43.51 37.43
C HIS A 20 10.12 -42.95 36.67
N ILE A 21 11.31 -43.52 36.84
CA ILE A 21 12.52 -42.98 36.22
C ILE A 21 12.50 -43.12 34.68
N LYS A 22 11.86 -44.18 34.16
CA LYS A 22 11.71 -44.39 32.71
C LYS A 22 10.74 -43.38 32.07
N SER A 23 9.62 -43.06 32.72
CA SER A 23 8.65 -42.09 32.17
C SER A 23 9.27 -40.68 32.09
N PHE A 24 9.96 -40.22 33.13
CA PHE A 24 10.64 -38.92 33.14
C PHE A 24 11.70 -38.79 32.05
N LYS A 25 12.57 -39.80 31.86
CA LYS A 25 13.60 -39.76 30.81
C LYS A 25 13.00 -39.72 29.41
N THR A 26 11.91 -40.44 29.17
CA THR A 26 11.23 -40.44 27.85
C THR A 26 10.50 -39.13 27.54
N HIS A 27 9.89 -38.47 28.52
CA HIS A 27 9.24 -37.17 28.33
C HIS A 27 10.26 -36.06 28.06
N TYR A 28 11.38 -36.06 28.79
CA TYR A 28 12.45 -35.08 28.58
C TYR A 28 13.06 -35.19 27.17
N ILE A 29 13.32 -36.42 26.68
CA ILE A 29 13.89 -36.65 25.35
C ILE A 29 12.91 -36.26 24.22
N LYS A 30 11.60 -36.48 24.41
CA LYS A 30 10.58 -36.04 23.43
C LYS A 30 10.50 -34.51 23.35
N ASN A 31 10.57 -33.82 24.48
CA ASN A 31 10.57 -32.35 24.51
C ASN A 31 11.79 -31.74 23.82
N ILE A 32 12.98 -32.30 23.99
CA ILE A 32 14.20 -31.81 23.31
C ILE A 32 14.11 -32.01 21.80
N LYS A 33 13.62 -33.17 21.33
CA LYS A 33 13.43 -33.44 19.89
C LYS A 33 12.39 -32.51 19.26
N ASN A 34 11.33 -32.17 20.00
CA ASN A 34 10.33 -31.18 19.58
C ASN A 34 10.89 -29.75 19.55
N LEU A 35 11.81 -29.41 20.45
CA LEU A 35 12.47 -28.09 20.44
C LEU A 35 13.37 -27.92 19.22
N ASN A 36 14.21 -28.93 18.92
CA ASN A 36 15.13 -28.89 17.78
C ASN A 36 14.40 -28.83 16.42
N SER A 37 13.26 -29.51 16.30
CA SER A 37 12.43 -29.44 15.08
C SER A 37 11.76 -28.08 14.92
N ASN A 38 11.28 -27.47 16.01
CA ASN A 38 10.74 -26.10 15.98
C ASN A 38 11.79 -25.05 15.60
N VAL A 39 13.01 -25.13 16.16
CA VAL A 39 14.11 -24.21 15.79
C VAL A 39 14.45 -24.33 14.30
N ARG A 40 14.49 -25.55 13.77
CA ARG A 40 14.74 -25.80 12.33
C ARG A 40 13.63 -25.26 11.43
N LEU A 41 12.37 -25.36 11.85
CA LEU A 41 11.22 -24.80 11.13
C LEU A 41 11.25 -23.27 11.11
N ILE A 42 11.63 -22.64 12.23
CA ILE A 42 11.76 -21.18 12.33
C ILE A 42 12.87 -20.69 11.39
N HIS A 43 14.07 -21.28 11.44
CA HIS A 43 15.17 -20.91 10.54
C HIS A 43 14.82 -21.09 9.06
N ASN A 44 14.14 -22.18 8.71
CA ASN A 44 13.70 -22.40 7.33
C ASN A 44 12.67 -21.36 6.88
N ARG A 45 11.73 -20.95 7.75
CA ARG A 45 10.78 -19.86 7.44
C ARG A 45 11.47 -18.52 7.25
N TYR A 46 12.44 -18.18 8.10
CA TYR A 46 13.21 -16.94 7.95
C TYR A 46 14.01 -16.92 6.64
N LYS A 47 14.70 -18.01 6.30
CA LYS A 47 15.45 -18.15 5.05
C LYS A 47 14.57 -17.98 3.81
N VAL A 48 13.36 -18.56 3.82
CA VAL A 48 12.39 -18.38 2.73
C VAL A 48 11.87 -16.94 2.69
N SER A 49 11.62 -16.31 3.85
CA SER A 49 11.16 -14.91 3.91
C SER A 49 12.17 -13.93 3.32
N GLU A 50 13.46 -14.15 3.57
CA GLU A 50 14.57 -13.37 3.00
C GLU A 50 14.65 -13.54 1.47
N MET A 51 14.48 -14.77 0.97
CA MET A 51 14.45 -15.03 -0.48
C MET A 51 13.22 -14.44 -1.17
N THR A 52 12.09 -14.31 -0.46
CA THR A 52 10.85 -13.73 -1.00
C THR A 52 10.77 -12.20 -0.91
N LYS A 53 11.71 -11.55 -0.21
CA LYS A 53 11.94 -10.10 -0.34
C LYS A 53 12.63 -9.80 -1.68
N LYS A 54 12.00 -10.21 -2.78
CA LYS A 54 12.24 -9.55 -4.06
C LYS A 54 11.84 -8.10 -3.85
N GLU A 55 12.85 -7.23 -3.80
CA GLU A 55 12.70 -5.80 -3.84
C GLU A 55 11.71 -5.46 -4.94
N ARG A 56 10.49 -5.09 -4.55
CA ARG A 56 9.57 -4.44 -5.46
C ARG A 56 10.25 -3.11 -5.79
N LYS A 57 11.03 -3.11 -6.87
CA LYS A 57 11.53 -1.89 -7.49
C LYS A 57 10.31 -1.01 -7.70
N LYS A 58 10.15 0.01 -6.86
CA LYS A 58 9.13 1.03 -7.06
C LYS A 58 9.42 1.58 -8.45
N SER A 59 8.51 1.35 -9.39
CA SER A 59 8.57 1.96 -10.70
C SER A 59 8.81 3.46 -10.50
N PRO A 60 9.74 4.09 -11.25
CA PRO A 60 9.94 5.52 -11.15
C PRO A 60 8.58 6.19 -11.29
N ALA A 61 8.28 7.13 -10.39
CA ALA A 61 7.04 7.89 -10.45
C ALA A 61 6.93 8.44 -11.87
N LYS A 62 5.87 8.05 -12.61
CA LYS A 62 5.59 8.63 -13.92
C LYS A 62 5.63 10.13 -13.75
N GLU A 63 6.53 10.80 -14.45
CA GLU A 63 6.53 12.25 -14.58
C GLU A 63 5.14 12.62 -15.12
N ILE A 64 4.30 13.15 -14.23
CA ILE A 64 2.97 13.61 -14.61
C ILE A 64 3.22 14.84 -15.45
N VAL A 65 3.09 14.68 -16.77
CA VAL A 65 3.20 15.77 -17.73
C VAL A 65 2.22 16.87 -17.30
N PHE A 66 2.77 17.95 -16.73
CA PHE A 66 2.06 19.12 -16.23
C PHE A 66 1.52 19.88 -17.44
N LYS A 67 0.27 19.60 -17.82
CA LYS A 67 -0.44 20.38 -18.83
C LYS A 67 -1.67 21.00 -18.18
N PRO A 68 -1.76 22.34 -18.10
CA PRO A 68 -2.98 22.99 -17.64
C PRO A 68 -4.13 22.56 -18.54
N LYS A 69 -5.28 22.23 -17.94
CA LYS A 69 -6.49 21.95 -18.69
C LYS A 69 -7.27 23.24 -18.84
N VAL A 70 -7.51 23.66 -20.08
CA VAL A 70 -8.35 24.80 -20.40
C VAL A 70 -9.77 24.31 -20.68
N ILE A 71 -10.75 24.87 -19.97
CA ILE A 71 -12.17 24.62 -20.20
C ILE A 71 -12.80 25.95 -20.61
N LYS A 72 -13.43 25.97 -21.79
CA LYS A 72 -14.14 27.13 -22.30
C LYS A 72 -15.64 26.88 -22.25
N SER A 73 -16.40 27.86 -21.80
CA SER A 73 -17.86 27.86 -21.89
C SER A 73 -18.35 29.24 -22.29
N VAL A 74 -19.46 29.28 -23.00
CA VAL A 74 -20.11 30.51 -23.43
C VAL A 74 -21.52 30.49 -22.86
N GLU A 75 -21.87 31.54 -22.14
CA GLU A 75 -23.22 31.76 -21.63
C GLU A 75 -23.82 32.96 -22.37
N GLU A 76 -24.95 32.73 -23.01
CA GLU A 76 -25.71 33.76 -23.71
C GLU A 76 -26.93 34.14 -22.86
N ASP A 77 -27.09 35.42 -22.65
CA ASP A 77 -28.21 36.03 -21.95
C ASP A 77 -28.82 37.13 -22.83
N MET A 78 -30.01 37.61 -22.49
CA MET A 78 -30.79 38.53 -23.33
C MET A 78 -30.04 39.84 -23.67
N PHE A 79 -29.12 40.28 -22.82
CA PHE A 79 -28.39 41.55 -22.97
C PHE A 79 -26.87 41.40 -23.01
N LYS A 80 -26.35 40.20 -22.80
CA LYS A 80 -24.92 39.97 -22.64
C LYS A 80 -24.53 38.56 -23.06
N THR A 81 -23.30 38.44 -23.54
CA THR A 81 -22.62 37.17 -23.78
C THR A 81 -21.42 37.11 -22.84
N ILE A 82 -21.24 35.97 -22.18
CA ILE A 82 -20.15 35.75 -21.23
C ILE A 82 -19.31 34.57 -21.70
N ASP A 83 -18.05 34.84 -22.03
CA ASP A 83 -17.07 33.80 -22.32
C ASP A 83 -16.25 33.50 -21.07
N TYR A 84 -16.39 32.29 -20.55
CA TYR A 84 -15.61 31.78 -19.42
C TYR A 84 -14.46 30.92 -19.93
N THR A 85 -13.27 31.16 -19.39
CA THR A 85 -12.09 30.33 -19.59
C THR A 85 -11.53 29.93 -18.23
N ILE A 86 -11.68 28.65 -17.86
CA ILE A 86 -11.17 28.09 -16.61
C ILE A 86 -9.87 27.36 -16.90
N ILE A 87 -8.80 27.78 -16.25
CA ILE A 87 -7.47 27.18 -16.35
C ILE A 87 -7.24 26.35 -15.09
N LYS A 88 -7.32 25.03 -15.22
CA LYS A 88 -7.09 24.11 -14.10
C LYS A 88 -5.60 23.84 -13.92
N TYR A 89 -4.99 24.56 -12.98
CA TYR A 89 -3.68 24.20 -12.40
C TYR A 89 -3.84 23.23 -11.23
N PRO A 90 -2.82 22.44 -10.88
CA PRO A 90 -2.89 21.50 -9.76
C PRO A 90 -2.93 22.17 -8.37
N ILE A 91 -2.53 23.44 -8.26
CA ILE A 91 -2.54 24.19 -6.99
C ILE A 91 -3.84 24.97 -6.83
N LYS A 92 -4.19 25.81 -7.81
CA LYS A 92 -5.40 26.63 -7.77
C LYS A 92 -5.90 26.90 -9.20
N PRO A 93 -7.19 26.73 -9.50
CA PRO A 93 -7.71 27.11 -10.79
C PRO A 93 -7.75 28.64 -10.92
N ASP A 94 -7.37 29.14 -12.09
CA ASP A 94 -7.62 30.53 -12.47
C ASP A 94 -8.84 30.59 -13.40
N THR A 95 -9.67 31.61 -13.20
CA THR A 95 -10.85 31.85 -14.03
C THR A 95 -10.71 33.18 -14.75
N LEU A 96 -10.82 33.17 -16.07
CA LEU A 96 -10.92 34.34 -16.91
C LEU A 96 -12.35 34.46 -17.44
N GLN A 97 -12.84 35.68 -17.54
CA GLN A 97 -14.18 35.96 -18.04
C GLN A 97 -14.15 37.20 -18.93
N ARG A 98 -14.76 37.10 -20.12
CA ARG A 98 -15.08 38.25 -20.97
C ARG A 98 -16.59 38.43 -20.99
N VAL A 99 -17.07 39.61 -20.63
CA VAL A 99 -18.49 39.97 -20.67
C VAL A 99 -18.70 41.01 -21.76
N SER A 100 -19.39 40.62 -22.83
CA SER A 100 -19.75 41.51 -23.92
C SER A 100 -21.23 41.84 -23.86
N TYR A 101 -21.57 43.12 -23.77
CA TYR A 101 -22.94 43.59 -23.73
C TYR A 101 -23.47 43.93 -25.12
N LEU A 102 -24.79 43.83 -25.30
CA LEU A 102 -25.47 44.14 -26.56
C LEU A 102 -25.21 45.57 -27.05
N TRP A 103 -25.05 46.52 -26.13
CA TRP A 103 -24.76 47.93 -26.46
C TRP A 103 -23.27 48.22 -26.73
N GLY A 104 -22.43 47.18 -26.86
CA GLY A 104 -21.05 47.29 -27.32
C GLY A 104 -20.00 47.43 -26.22
N SER A 105 -20.37 47.59 -24.96
CA SER A 105 -19.40 47.58 -23.86
C SER A 105 -18.86 46.17 -23.60
N THR A 106 -17.56 46.05 -23.40
CA THR A 106 -16.91 44.78 -23.04
C THR A 106 -16.06 44.96 -21.79
N TYR A 107 -16.21 44.02 -20.84
CA TYR A 107 -15.49 44.01 -19.58
C TYR A 107 -14.77 42.68 -19.39
N TYR A 108 -13.62 42.71 -18.73
CA TYR A 108 -12.76 41.57 -18.53
C TYR A 108 -12.55 41.32 -17.05
N TYR A 109 -12.60 40.06 -16.64
CA TYR A 109 -12.39 39.67 -15.25
C TYR A 109 -11.38 38.53 -15.15
N GLN A 110 -10.58 38.57 -14.09
CA GLN A 110 -9.73 37.48 -13.64
C GLN A 110 -10.05 37.19 -12.18
N ASN A 111 -10.43 35.95 -11.87
CA ASN A 111 -10.80 35.52 -10.52
C ASN A 111 -11.83 36.46 -9.85
N ALA A 112 -12.86 36.85 -10.61
CA ALA A 112 -13.92 37.80 -10.25
C ALA A 112 -13.47 39.26 -10.00
N LYS A 113 -12.21 39.61 -10.26
CA LYS A 113 -11.72 40.99 -10.24
C LYS A 113 -11.69 41.55 -11.65
N GLU A 114 -12.19 42.76 -11.83
CA GLU A 114 -12.12 43.47 -13.11
C GLU A 114 -10.66 43.79 -13.46
N ILE A 115 -10.31 43.58 -14.72
CA ILE A 115 -8.98 43.83 -15.27
C ILE A 115 -9.09 44.52 -16.62
N ASP A 116 -8.01 45.18 -17.04
CA ASP A 116 -7.93 45.77 -18.37
C ASP A 116 -7.82 44.70 -19.46
N GLU A 117 -8.28 45.06 -20.66
CA GLU A 117 -8.17 44.23 -21.86
C GLU A 117 -6.73 43.77 -22.15
N SER A 118 -5.76 44.67 -21.96
CA SER A 118 -4.34 44.36 -22.22
C SER A 118 -3.82 43.25 -21.31
N THR A 119 -4.25 43.25 -20.04
CA THR A 119 -3.91 42.22 -19.07
C THR A 119 -4.60 40.91 -19.45
N TYR A 120 -5.87 40.96 -19.84
CA TYR A 120 -6.63 39.79 -20.27
C TYR A 120 -5.98 39.09 -21.48
N LYS A 121 -5.57 39.85 -22.51
CA LYS A 121 -4.89 39.32 -23.70
C LYS A 121 -3.58 38.62 -23.35
N LYS A 122 -2.75 39.25 -22.50
CA LYS A 122 -1.48 38.65 -22.05
C LYS A 122 -1.69 37.31 -21.36
N VAL A 123 -2.74 37.16 -20.55
CA VAL A 123 -2.99 35.87 -19.89
C VAL A 123 -3.39 34.82 -20.92
N ILE A 124 -4.24 35.17 -21.89
CA ILE A 124 -4.64 34.23 -22.95
C ILE A 124 -3.47 33.82 -23.85
N GLU A 125 -2.58 34.74 -24.22
CA GLU A 125 -1.40 34.44 -25.03
C GLU A 125 -0.40 33.51 -24.33
N ASN A 126 -0.39 33.52 -23.00
CA ASN A 126 0.49 32.70 -22.17
C ASN A 126 -0.08 31.31 -21.84
N LEU A 127 -1.28 30.96 -22.32
CA LEU A 127 -1.94 29.65 -22.12
C LEU A 127 -1.62 28.65 -23.23
#